data_AF-A0A7C4H9Z3-F1
#
_entry.id   AF-A0A7C4H9Z3-F1
#
_cell.length_a   1.000
_cell.length_b   1.000
_cell.length_c   1.000
_cell.angle_alpha   90.00
_cell.angle_beta   90.00
_cell.angle_gamma   90.00
#
_symmetry.space_group_name_H-M   'P 1'
#
loop_
_entity.id
_entity.type
_entity.pdbx_description
1 polymer ?
#
loop_
_entity_poly.entity_id
_entity_poly.type
_entity_poly.pdbx_seq_one_letter_code
_entity_poly.pdbx_strand_id
1 'polypeptide(L)'
;MRRKEGEMHVNYEYVMAGIILLLIFSITGANIMSVITHRLSRMEQETEYPLAERLLDIILLSPGYPPDWGVRSEDPLAFGLASTNALKDYVLDISKVYRLTESSPHHIPPGIARELMGLSSRYNFNLTIVPVLRIEIVNKTVNANSTYEITVTNYKGFRVPNVNVMAYYVNRSLSPTSPIFLQSNTTSTYGNCTITFGLIPNYVLLIYINHLEVKAAKSYPPGLGLRVEGNCIIESDYPIIDSITYATGVYSSAYIETAFRYVEIDGITYYVRLDIWW
;
A
#
# COMPACT_ATOMS: atom_id res chain seq x y z
N MET A 1 -31.25 43.09 36.74
CA MET A 1 -30.50 41.83 36.97
C MET A 1 -30.02 41.17 35.66
N ARG A 2 -29.78 41.93 34.57
CA ARG A 2 -29.51 41.38 33.22
C ARG A 2 -28.14 41.78 32.64
N ARG A 3 -27.24 42.34 33.46
CA ARG A 3 -25.93 42.90 33.03
C ARG A 3 -24.72 42.05 33.45
N LYS A 4 -24.89 41.06 34.33
CA LYS A 4 -23.80 40.17 34.79
C LYS A 4 -23.67 38.86 33.98
N GLU A 5 -24.71 38.43 33.26
CA GLU A 5 -24.65 37.19 32.46
C GLU A 5 -23.88 37.37 31.14
N GLY A 6 -23.89 38.58 30.56
CA GLY A 6 -23.16 38.88 29.32
C GLY A 6 -21.63 38.94 29.50
N GLU A 7 -21.13 39.52 30.60
CA GLU A 7 -19.69 39.58 30.88
C GLU A 7 -19.07 38.20 31.14
N MET A 8 -19.83 37.29 31.74
CA MET A 8 -19.34 35.93 32.01
C MET A 8 -19.21 35.12 30.71
N HIS A 9 -20.17 35.27 29.77
CA HIS A 9 -20.12 34.65 28.44
C HIS A 9 -18.91 35.14 27.62
N VAL A 10 -18.68 36.44 27.63
CA VAL A 10 -17.57 37.09 26.91
C VAL A 10 -16.22 36.61 27.45
N ASN A 11 -16.09 36.41 28.77
CA ASN A 11 -14.87 35.86 29.36
C ASN A 11 -14.62 34.39 28.98
N TYR A 12 -15.66 33.57 28.84
CA TYR A 12 -15.50 32.18 28.36
C TYR A 12 -15.11 32.10 26.90
N GLU A 13 -15.63 32.98 26.05
CA GLU A 13 -15.26 33.05 24.63
C GLU A 13 -13.77 33.36 24.43
N TYR A 14 -13.22 34.30 25.21
CA TYR A 14 -11.78 34.61 25.14
C TYR A 14 -10.90 33.47 25.65
N VAL A 15 -11.31 32.77 26.71
CA VAL A 15 -10.58 31.61 27.22
C VAL A 15 -10.59 30.46 26.20
N MET A 16 -11.74 30.19 25.57
CA MET A 16 -11.86 29.15 24.54
C MET A 16 -11.08 29.51 23.28
N ALA A 17 -11.11 30.77 22.85
CA ALA A 17 -10.28 31.25 21.74
C ALA A 17 -8.78 31.06 22.02
N GLY A 18 -8.34 31.32 23.25
CA GLY A 18 -6.95 31.06 23.68
C GLY A 18 -6.55 29.59 23.63
N ILE A 19 -7.44 28.69 24.08
CA ILE A 19 -7.22 27.24 24.03
C ILE A 19 -7.17 26.75 22.57
N ILE A 20 -8.07 27.22 21.72
CA ILE A 20 -8.09 26.87 20.29
C ILE A 20 -6.80 27.33 19.60
N LEU A 21 -6.33 28.55 19.88
CA LEU A 21 -5.07 29.05 19.35
C LEU A 21 -3.88 28.17 19.78
N LEU A 22 -3.82 27.78 21.06
CA LEU A 22 -2.78 26.88 21.57
C LEU A 22 -2.81 25.49 20.91
N LEU A 23 -4.01 24.94 20.67
CA LEU A 23 -4.18 23.67 19.98
C LEU A 23 -3.76 23.76 18.51
N ILE A 24 -4.15 24.83 17.81
CA ILE A 24 -3.73 25.08 16.43
C ILE A 24 -2.20 25.20 16.37
N PHE A 25 -1.57 26.01 17.21
CA PHE A 25 -0.11 26.17 17.22
C PHE A 25 0.63 24.87 17.53
N SER A 26 0.10 24.04 18.43
CA SER A 26 0.68 22.74 18.75
C SER A 26 0.59 21.76 17.57
N ILE A 27 -0.57 21.69 16.90
CA ILE A 27 -0.77 20.85 15.71
C ILE A 27 0.12 21.35 14.57
N THR A 28 0.16 22.66 14.32
CA THR A 28 0.99 23.25 13.27
C THR A 28 2.48 23.05 13.53
N GLY A 29 2.95 23.20 14.78
CA GLY A 29 4.34 22.95 15.15
C GLY A 29 4.78 21.50 14.94
N ALA A 30 3.95 20.54 15.32
CA ALA A 30 4.22 19.11 15.10
C ALA A 30 4.28 18.77 13.59
N ASN A 31 3.37 19.36 12.79
CA ASN A 31 3.38 19.19 11.35
C ASN A 31 4.58 19.88 10.67
N ILE A 32 4.98 21.08 11.13
CA ILE A 32 6.16 21.79 10.61
C ILE A 32 7.43 21.00 10.92
N MET A 33 7.57 20.41 12.12
CA MET A 33 8.73 19.56 12.45
C MET A 33 8.77 18.31 11.55
N SER A 34 7.61 17.71 11.24
CA SER A 34 7.49 16.60 10.29
C SER A 34 7.90 17.03 8.86
N VAL A 35 7.51 18.23 8.42
CA VAL A 35 7.85 18.74 7.08
C VAL A 35 9.31 19.18 6.97
N ILE A 36 9.86 19.83 8.00
CA ILE A 36 11.25 20.32 8.04
C ILE A 36 12.25 19.17 8.14
N THR A 37 11.99 18.15 8.97
CA THR A 37 12.81 16.93 9.00
C THR A 37 12.78 16.19 7.65
N HIS A 38 11.67 16.24 6.93
CA HIS A 38 11.56 15.67 5.59
C HIS A 38 12.29 16.49 4.50
N ARG A 39 12.56 17.78 4.73
CA ARG A 39 13.33 18.64 3.81
C ARG A 39 14.82 18.69 4.13
N LEU A 40 15.22 18.68 5.41
CA LEU A 40 16.63 18.68 5.80
C LEU A 40 17.36 17.40 5.40
N SER A 41 16.69 16.24 5.45
CA SER A 41 17.25 14.99 4.91
C SER A 41 17.44 15.00 3.40
N ARG A 42 16.83 15.95 2.67
CA ARG A 42 16.99 16.12 1.22
C ARG A 42 18.03 17.17 0.82
N MET A 43 18.49 18.03 1.74
CA MET A 43 19.38 19.15 1.41
C MET A 43 20.88 18.87 1.63
N GLU A 44 21.27 17.80 2.31
CA GLU A 44 22.69 17.37 2.37
C GLU A 44 23.14 16.57 1.13
N GLN A 45 22.28 16.44 0.12
CA GLN A 45 22.48 15.60 -1.07
C GLN A 45 22.66 16.38 -2.39
N GLU A 46 23.07 17.65 -2.34
CA GLU A 46 23.45 18.38 -3.55
C GLU A 46 24.88 18.03 -4.00
N THR A 47 25.12 16.84 -4.57
CA THR A 47 26.22 16.68 -5.57
C THR A 47 26.15 15.47 -6.51
N GLU A 48 25.26 14.48 -6.35
CA GLU A 48 25.06 13.43 -7.36
C GLU A 48 23.66 12.83 -7.20
N TYR A 49 22.91 12.63 -8.30
CA TYR A 49 21.65 11.88 -8.21
C TYR A 49 21.97 10.44 -7.79
N PRO A 50 21.61 9.99 -6.57
CA PRO A 50 22.11 8.74 -6.00
C PRO A 50 21.79 7.53 -6.88
N LEU A 51 22.63 6.49 -6.85
CA LEU A 51 22.44 5.30 -7.68
C LEU A 51 21.10 4.63 -7.37
N ALA A 52 20.72 4.57 -6.08
CA ALA A 52 19.43 4.04 -5.66
C ALA A 52 18.24 4.81 -6.27
N GLU A 53 18.33 6.13 -6.35
CA GLU A 53 17.27 6.96 -6.93
C GLU A 53 17.18 6.75 -8.46
N ARG A 54 18.32 6.71 -9.17
CA ARG A 54 18.37 6.39 -10.61
C ARG A 54 17.76 5.05 -10.94
N LEU A 55 18.16 4.01 -10.20
CA LEU A 55 17.68 2.66 -10.45
C LEU A 55 16.21 2.52 -10.08
N LEU A 56 15.77 3.13 -8.99
CA LEU A 56 14.36 3.12 -8.63
C LEU A 56 13.51 3.78 -9.73
N ASP A 57 13.94 4.91 -10.29
CA ASP A 57 13.24 5.53 -11.41
C ASP A 57 13.21 4.62 -12.65
N ILE A 58 14.32 3.96 -13.00
CA ILE A 58 14.33 2.98 -14.10
C ILE A 58 13.33 1.85 -13.83
N ILE A 59 13.36 1.27 -12.63
CA ILE A 59 12.46 0.18 -12.24
C ILE A 59 10.99 0.61 -12.33
N LEU A 60 10.66 1.83 -11.90
CA LEU A 60 9.28 2.28 -11.74
C LEU A 60 8.70 3.05 -12.93
N LEU A 61 9.54 3.61 -13.79
CA LEU A 61 9.12 4.45 -14.93
C LEU A 61 9.39 3.79 -16.28
N SER A 62 10.31 2.82 -16.36
CA SER A 62 10.54 2.06 -17.59
C SER A 62 9.58 0.87 -17.69
N PRO A 63 8.96 0.64 -18.86
CA PRO A 63 8.22 -0.60 -19.11
C PRO A 63 9.14 -1.81 -19.34
N GLY A 64 10.45 -1.60 -19.49
CA GLY A 64 11.39 -2.65 -19.89
C GLY A 64 11.26 -3.02 -21.37
N TYR A 65 11.98 -4.05 -21.79
CA TYR A 65 11.93 -4.53 -23.17
C TYR A 65 11.96 -6.06 -23.25
N PRO A 66 11.01 -6.70 -23.97
CA PRO A 66 9.86 -6.06 -24.62
C PRO A 66 8.84 -5.51 -23.60
N PRO A 67 8.04 -4.46 -23.91
CA PRO A 67 7.21 -3.78 -22.91
C PRO A 67 6.14 -4.64 -22.21
N ASP A 68 5.82 -5.82 -22.73
CA ASP A 68 4.85 -6.80 -22.25
C ASP A 68 5.52 -8.06 -21.66
N TRP A 69 6.81 -7.98 -21.28
CA TRP A 69 7.56 -9.14 -20.82
C TRP A 69 6.96 -9.88 -19.61
N GLY A 70 6.06 -9.25 -18.84
CA GLY A 70 5.41 -9.85 -17.67
C GLY A 70 4.53 -11.05 -17.98
N VAL A 71 3.96 -11.13 -19.20
CA VAL A 71 3.12 -12.27 -19.65
C VAL A 71 3.87 -13.28 -20.51
N ARG A 72 5.16 -13.02 -20.79
CA ARG A 72 6.01 -13.87 -21.62
C ARG A 72 6.76 -14.88 -20.77
N SER A 73 7.07 -16.03 -21.38
CA SER A 73 7.91 -17.07 -20.78
C SER A 73 9.39 -16.69 -20.73
N GLU A 74 9.84 -15.83 -21.64
CA GLU A 74 11.24 -15.43 -21.76
C GLU A 74 11.61 -14.33 -20.77
N ASP A 75 12.89 -14.27 -20.40
CA ASP A 75 13.42 -13.14 -19.65
C ASP A 75 13.49 -11.88 -20.54
N PRO A 76 13.18 -10.69 -19.98
CA PRO A 76 13.30 -9.46 -20.74
C PRO A 76 14.76 -9.14 -21.03
N LEU A 77 15.00 -8.34 -22.06
CA LEU A 77 16.30 -7.76 -22.36
C LEU A 77 16.59 -6.51 -21.54
N ALA A 78 15.54 -5.82 -21.07
CA ALA A 78 15.66 -4.66 -20.18
C ALA A 78 14.62 -4.73 -19.07
N PHE A 79 15.07 -4.52 -17.83
CA PHE A 79 14.20 -4.54 -16.66
C PHE A 79 13.41 -3.23 -16.53
N GLY A 80 12.15 -3.36 -16.08
CA GLY A 80 11.27 -2.23 -15.83
C GLY A 80 9.85 -2.72 -15.55
N LEU A 81 9.23 -2.18 -14.50
CA LEU A 81 7.93 -2.63 -13.98
C LEU A 81 6.77 -1.74 -14.41
N ALA A 82 7.04 -0.60 -15.05
CA ALA A 82 5.99 0.34 -15.42
C ALA A 82 5.00 -0.29 -16.42
N SER A 83 3.73 0.09 -16.29
CA SER A 83 2.72 -0.24 -17.28
C SER A 83 2.89 0.63 -18.52
N THR A 84 2.91 0.01 -19.70
CA THR A 84 3.20 0.66 -20.98
C THR A 84 2.17 1.73 -21.37
N ASN A 85 0.92 1.58 -20.94
CA ASN A 85 -0.20 2.43 -21.34
C ASN A 85 -0.79 3.23 -20.18
N ALA A 86 -0.05 3.37 -19.08
CA ALA A 86 -0.53 4.14 -17.95
C ALA A 86 -0.59 5.64 -18.27
N LEU A 87 -1.71 6.29 -17.91
CA LEU A 87 -1.86 7.74 -18.03
C LEU A 87 -1.14 8.51 -16.90
N LYS A 88 -0.64 7.79 -15.91
CA LYS A 88 0.02 8.32 -14.72
C LYS A 88 1.35 7.61 -14.54
N ASP A 89 2.34 8.37 -14.06
CA ASP A 89 3.60 7.80 -13.62
C ASP A 89 3.38 6.90 -12.40
N TYR A 90 4.33 6.00 -12.15
CA TYR A 90 4.33 5.08 -11.01
C TYR A 90 3.15 4.09 -10.97
N VAL A 91 2.54 3.80 -12.12
CA VAL A 91 1.60 2.68 -12.27
C VAL A 91 2.36 1.47 -12.79
N LEU A 92 2.42 0.40 -12.00
CA LEU A 92 3.16 -0.81 -12.35
C LEU A 92 2.25 -1.87 -12.95
N ASP A 93 2.82 -2.66 -13.85
CA ASP A 93 2.16 -3.81 -14.45
C ASP A 93 2.22 -5.01 -13.47
N ILE A 94 1.05 -5.48 -13.02
CA ILE A 94 0.95 -6.58 -12.07
C ILE A 94 1.57 -7.89 -12.61
N SER A 95 1.54 -8.14 -13.93
CA SER A 95 2.14 -9.34 -14.52
C SER A 95 3.66 -9.35 -14.33
N LYS A 96 4.29 -8.18 -14.50
CA LYS A 96 5.74 -7.97 -14.29
C LYS A 96 6.11 -8.06 -12.81
N VAL A 97 5.31 -7.42 -11.95
CA VAL A 97 5.53 -7.46 -10.50
C VAL A 97 5.36 -8.89 -9.97
N TYR A 98 4.41 -9.66 -10.48
CA TYR A 98 4.19 -11.06 -10.07
C TYR A 98 5.41 -11.95 -10.39
N ARG A 99 6.13 -11.70 -11.49
CA ARG A 99 7.38 -12.41 -11.83
C ARG A 99 8.51 -12.20 -10.82
N LEU A 100 8.41 -11.21 -9.91
CA LEU A 100 9.34 -11.05 -8.80
C LEU A 100 9.09 -12.04 -7.64
N THR A 101 7.96 -12.75 -7.67
CA THR A 101 7.60 -13.74 -6.65
C THR A 101 7.98 -15.14 -7.09
N GLU A 102 8.44 -15.98 -6.16
CA GLU A 102 8.81 -17.38 -6.42
C GLU A 102 7.61 -18.24 -6.85
N SER A 103 6.39 -17.79 -6.56
CA SER A 103 5.16 -18.46 -7.00
C SER A 103 4.86 -18.28 -8.48
N SER A 104 5.54 -17.33 -9.15
CA SER A 104 5.37 -17.14 -10.58
C SER A 104 6.01 -18.27 -11.39
N PRO A 105 5.31 -18.84 -12.40
CA PRO A 105 5.89 -19.85 -13.29
C PRO A 105 7.13 -19.38 -14.04
N HIS A 106 7.25 -18.07 -14.27
CA HIS A 106 8.36 -17.42 -14.98
C HIS A 106 9.11 -16.48 -14.06
N HIS A 107 9.31 -16.90 -12.80
CA HIS A 107 10.02 -16.12 -11.80
C HIS A 107 11.41 -15.69 -12.30
N ILE A 108 11.71 -14.40 -12.20
CA ILE A 108 13.05 -13.86 -12.49
C ILE A 108 13.82 -13.83 -11.17
N PRO A 109 14.92 -14.57 -11.00
CA PRO A 109 15.75 -14.49 -9.80
C PRO A 109 16.40 -13.11 -9.63
N PRO A 110 16.58 -12.60 -8.39
CA PRO A 110 17.19 -11.30 -8.13
C PRO A 110 18.56 -11.08 -8.79
N GLY A 111 19.37 -12.15 -8.91
CA GLY A 111 20.65 -12.10 -9.60
C GLY A 111 20.54 -11.76 -11.08
N ILE A 112 19.52 -12.31 -11.78
CA ILE A 112 19.25 -12.01 -13.19
C ILE A 112 18.73 -10.58 -13.31
N ALA A 113 17.78 -10.16 -12.47
CA ALA A 113 17.28 -8.79 -12.49
C ALA A 113 18.40 -7.76 -12.26
N ARG A 114 19.39 -8.05 -11.42
CA ARG A 114 20.59 -7.21 -11.25
C ARG A 114 21.30 -6.97 -12.57
N GLU A 115 21.57 -8.04 -13.33
CA GLU A 115 22.25 -7.95 -14.62
C GLU A 115 21.41 -7.17 -15.65
N LEU A 116 20.09 -7.40 -15.65
CA LEU A 116 19.15 -6.69 -16.52
C LEU A 116 19.00 -5.19 -16.19
N MET A 117 19.29 -4.80 -14.95
CA MET A 117 19.39 -3.39 -14.54
C MET A 117 20.77 -2.77 -14.85
N GLY A 118 21.69 -3.54 -15.44
CA GLY A 118 23.05 -3.09 -15.75
C GLY A 118 23.96 -2.99 -14.53
N LEU A 119 23.58 -3.59 -13.40
CA LEU A 119 24.37 -3.56 -12.18
C LEU A 119 25.47 -4.62 -12.20
N SER A 120 26.69 -4.22 -11.83
CA SER A 120 27.79 -5.17 -11.65
C SER A 120 27.54 -6.11 -10.47
N SER A 121 28.19 -7.27 -10.48
CA SER A 121 28.05 -8.29 -9.42
C SER A 121 28.52 -7.86 -8.03
N ARG A 122 29.23 -6.72 -7.93
CA ARG A 122 29.68 -6.10 -6.68
C ARG A 122 28.55 -5.40 -5.94
N TYR A 123 27.56 -4.89 -6.67
CA TYR A 123 26.39 -4.29 -6.05
C TYR A 123 25.40 -5.37 -5.64
N ASN A 124 24.81 -5.14 -4.48
CA ASN A 124 23.68 -5.87 -3.98
C ASN A 124 22.51 -4.90 -3.82
N PHE A 125 21.30 -5.41 -3.97
CA PHE A 125 20.10 -4.61 -3.76
C PHE A 125 19.03 -5.40 -3.01
N ASN A 126 18.09 -4.67 -2.43
CA ASN A 126 16.85 -5.19 -1.88
C ASN A 126 15.70 -4.28 -2.34
N LEU A 127 14.81 -4.83 -3.16
CA LEU A 127 13.56 -4.22 -3.57
C LEU A 127 12.43 -4.74 -2.69
N THR A 128 11.84 -3.85 -1.90
CA THR A 128 10.71 -4.15 -1.03
C THR A 128 9.46 -3.46 -1.57
N ILE A 129 8.39 -4.22 -1.80
CA ILE A 129 7.08 -3.72 -2.23
C ILE A 129 6.06 -4.15 -1.17
N VAL A 130 5.45 -3.19 -0.47
CA VAL A 130 4.45 -3.46 0.57
C VAL A 130 3.26 -2.53 0.42
N PRO A 131 2.02 -2.99 0.68
CA PRO A 131 0.87 -2.11 0.64
C PRO A 131 1.02 -1.01 1.69
N VAL A 132 0.62 0.22 1.33
CA VAL A 132 0.74 1.37 2.26
C VAL A 132 -0.13 1.14 3.50
N LEU A 133 -1.30 0.55 3.30
CA LEU A 133 -2.18 0.04 4.35
C LEU A 133 -2.24 -1.48 4.27
N ARG A 134 -1.78 -2.15 5.32
CA ARG A 134 -1.89 -3.60 5.49
C ARG A 134 -3.19 -3.94 6.18
N ILE A 135 -3.87 -4.94 5.64
CA ILE A 135 -5.10 -5.48 6.18
C ILE A 135 -4.79 -6.86 6.80
N GLU A 136 -5.22 -7.05 8.03
CA GLU A 136 -5.21 -8.35 8.72
C GLU A 136 -6.66 -8.77 8.92
N ILE A 137 -7.00 -10.00 8.50
CA ILE A 137 -8.34 -10.55 8.62
C ILE A 137 -8.27 -11.77 9.52
N VAL A 138 -8.96 -11.71 10.65
CA VAL A 138 -9.12 -12.83 11.57
C VAL A 138 -10.56 -13.32 11.48
N ASN A 139 -10.73 -14.56 11.04
CA ASN A 139 -12.03 -15.21 11.01
C ASN A 139 -12.44 -15.61 12.44
N LYS A 140 -13.48 -14.94 12.95
CA LYS A 140 -14.12 -15.21 14.25
C LYS A 140 -15.53 -15.76 14.07
N THR A 141 -15.79 -16.49 12.98
CA THR A 141 -17.10 -17.08 12.69
C THR A 141 -17.58 -17.90 13.88
N VAL A 142 -18.77 -17.58 14.37
CA VAL A 142 -19.46 -18.29 15.44
C VAL A 142 -20.84 -18.66 14.95
N ASN A 143 -21.24 -19.92 15.14
CA ASN A 143 -22.55 -20.44 14.75
C ASN A 143 -22.85 -20.23 13.25
N ALA A 144 -24.02 -19.67 12.93
CA ALA A 144 -24.50 -19.41 11.57
C ALA A 144 -24.02 -18.08 10.98
N ASN A 145 -23.14 -17.33 11.66
CA ASN A 145 -22.70 -16.00 11.21
C ASN A 145 -21.20 -15.97 10.93
N SER A 146 -20.84 -15.64 9.68
CA SER A 146 -19.46 -15.39 9.27
C SER A 146 -19.00 -14.04 9.81
N THR A 147 -18.22 -14.08 10.89
CA THR A 147 -17.74 -12.88 11.59
C THR A 147 -16.26 -12.70 11.33
N TYR A 148 -15.86 -11.50 10.90
CA TYR A 148 -14.48 -11.19 10.59
C TYR A 148 -14.06 -9.97 11.41
N GLU A 149 -12.95 -10.12 12.14
CA GLU A 149 -12.24 -9.00 12.71
C GLU A 149 -11.20 -8.53 11.70
N ILE A 150 -11.33 -7.28 11.28
CA ILE A 150 -10.42 -6.62 10.36
C ILE A 150 -9.56 -5.67 11.17
N THR A 151 -8.25 -5.73 10.97
CA THR A 151 -7.33 -4.74 11.52
C THR A 151 -6.51 -4.08 10.42
N VAL A 152 -6.39 -2.76 10.50
CA VAL A 152 -5.69 -1.94 9.51
C VAL A 152 -4.46 -1.34 10.15
N THR A 153 -3.30 -1.58 9.53
CA THR A 153 -2.01 -0.98 9.92
C THR A 153 -1.41 -0.26 8.73
N ASN A 154 -0.57 0.76 8.97
CA ASN A 154 0.26 1.32 7.92
C ASN A 154 1.50 0.44 7.66
N TYR A 155 2.24 0.74 6.60
CA TYR A 155 3.48 0.04 6.24
C TYR A 155 4.58 0.07 7.33
N LYS A 156 4.46 0.94 8.33
CA LYS A 156 5.34 1.02 9.50
C LYS A 156 4.84 0.20 10.71
N GLY A 157 3.68 -0.45 10.60
CA GLY A 157 3.07 -1.29 11.63
C GLY A 157 2.15 -0.54 12.61
N PHE A 158 1.94 0.76 12.46
CA PHE A 158 1.02 1.51 13.33
C PHE A 158 -0.43 1.24 12.94
N ARG A 159 -1.29 1.00 13.94
CA ARG A 159 -2.74 0.84 13.76
C ARG A 159 -3.36 2.15 13.26
N VAL A 160 -4.26 2.08 12.29
CA VAL A 160 -4.87 3.26 11.66
C VAL A 160 -6.35 3.36 12.04
N PRO A 161 -6.74 4.34 12.88
CA PRO A 161 -8.14 4.54 13.27
C PRO A 161 -8.94 5.28 12.19
N ASN A 162 -10.27 5.25 12.30
CA ASN A 162 -11.20 5.99 11.43
C ASN A 162 -11.08 5.66 9.93
N VAL A 163 -10.68 4.43 9.61
CA VAL A 163 -10.63 3.92 8.23
C VAL A 163 -11.97 3.27 7.90
N ASN A 164 -12.62 3.72 6.83
CA ASN A 164 -13.81 3.06 6.31
C ASN A 164 -13.41 1.77 5.58
N VAL A 165 -13.79 0.63 6.15
CA VAL A 165 -13.53 -0.72 5.64
C VAL A 165 -14.78 -1.19 4.92
N MET A 166 -14.68 -1.38 3.61
CA MET A 166 -15.75 -1.93 2.79
C MET A 166 -15.50 -3.42 2.56
N ALA A 167 -16.50 -4.23 2.89
CA ALA A 167 -16.43 -5.69 2.82
C ALA A 167 -17.44 -6.21 1.82
N TYR A 168 -16.92 -6.91 0.82
CA TYR A 168 -17.69 -7.64 -0.16
C TYR A 168 -17.66 -9.12 0.16
N TYR A 169 -18.84 -9.72 0.28
CA TYR A 169 -18.98 -11.15 0.49
C TYR A 169 -19.64 -11.75 -0.75
N VAL A 170 -18.84 -12.48 -1.52
CA VAL A 170 -19.19 -12.92 -2.89
C VAL A 170 -18.94 -14.39 -3.08
N ASN A 171 -19.68 -15.00 -4.00
CA ASN A 171 -19.43 -16.37 -4.39
C ASN A 171 -18.02 -16.50 -5.00
N ARG A 172 -17.28 -17.54 -4.61
CA ARG A 172 -15.91 -17.80 -5.09
C ARG A 172 -15.80 -17.90 -6.61
N SER A 173 -16.84 -18.37 -7.29
CA SER A 173 -16.89 -18.48 -8.75
C SER A 173 -17.26 -17.17 -9.47
N LEU A 174 -17.57 -16.10 -8.72
CA LEU A 174 -18.06 -14.82 -9.26
C LEU A 174 -19.21 -14.95 -10.28
N SER A 175 -20.02 -16.00 -10.17
CA SER A 175 -21.15 -16.21 -11.10
C SER A 175 -22.07 -14.98 -11.10
N PRO A 176 -22.45 -14.44 -12.29
CA PRO A 176 -23.22 -13.21 -12.40
C PRO A 176 -24.63 -13.31 -11.79
N THR A 177 -25.13 -14.53 -11.55
CA THR A 177 -26.42 -14.77 -10.90
C THR A 177 -26.32 -14.83 -9.38
N SER A 178 -25.12 -14.90 -8.81
CA SER A 178 -24.93 -14.98 -7.37
C SER A 178 -25.05 -13.60 -6.74
N PRO A 179 -25.80 -13.44 -5.64
CA PRO A 179 -25.90 -12.16 -4.95
C PRO A 179 -24.54 -11.75 -4.37
N ILE A 180 -24.26 -10.44 -4.42
CA ILE A 180 -23.12 -9.82 -3.75
C ILE A 180 -23.64 -9.15 -2.49
N PHE A 181 -23.09 -9.51 -1.33
CA PHE A 181 -23.42 -8.87 -0.07
C PHE A 181 -22.36 -7.83 0.27
N LEU A 182 -22.81 -6.62 0.58
CA LEU A 182 -21.94 -5.49 0.93
C LEU A 182 -22.19 -5.07 2.37
N GLN A 183 -21.13 -4.92 3.13
CA GLN A 183 -21.15 -4.23 4.42
C GLN A 183 -19.99 -3.25 4.51
N SER A 184 -20.10 -2.29 5.40
CA SER A 184 -18.99 -1.40 5.75
C SER A 184 -18.97 -1.16 7.25
N ASN A 185 -17.77 -0.91 7.78
CA ASN A 185 -17.58 -0.48 9.15
C ASN A 185 -16.34 0.41 9.23
N THR A 186 -16.23 1.23 10.27
CA THR A 186 -15.08 2.12 10.48
C THR A 186 -14.18 1.57 11.57
N THR A 187 -12.86 1.62 11.37
CA THR A 187 -11.90 1.19 12.40
C THR A 187 -11.97 2.07 13.65
N SER A 188 -11.92 1.41 14.81
CA SER A 188 -11.89 2.07 16.12
C SER A 188 -10.56 2.81 16.36
N THR A 189 -10.41 3.44 17.52
CA THR A 189 -9.13 4.02 17.97
C THR A 189 -7.98 3.01 18.03
N TYR A 190 -8.28 1.71 18.07
CA TYR A 190 -7.28 0.63 18.05
C TYR A 190 -6.99 0.10 16.64
N GLY A 191 -7.57 0.72 15.60
CA GLY A 191 -7.38 0.37 14.19
C GLY A 191 -8.06 -0.92 13.76
N ASN A 192 -9.00 -1.45 14.55
CA ASN A 192 -9.78 -2.65 14.25
C ASN A 192 -11.28 -2.36 14.07
N CYS A 193 -11.97 -3.20 13.31
CA CYS A 193 -13.43 -3.24 13.22
C CYS A 193 -13.92 -4.67 12.98
N THR A 194 -15.19 -4.92 13.24
CA THR A 194 -15.81 -6.23 13.01
C THR A 194 -16.91 -6.12 11.96
N ILE A 195 -16.98 -7.08 11.05
CA ILE A 195 -18.01 -7.19 10.02
C ILE A 195 -18.60 -8.60 10.05
N THR A 196 -19.92 -8.71 9.86
CA THR A 196 -20.66 -9.96 10.05
C THR A 196 -21.63 -10.24 8.92
N PHE A 197 -21.47 -11.38 8.26
CA PHE A 197 -22.40 -11.88 7.23
C PHE A 197 -23.13 -13.13 7.71
N GLY A 198 -24.26 -13.45 7.07
CA GLY A 198 -24.82 -14.80 7.17
C GLY A 198 -23.83 -15.80 6.57
N LEU A 199 -23.61 -16.94 7.22
CA LEU A 199 -22.72 -17.98 6.71
C LEU A 199 -23.31 -18.61 5.45
N ILE A 200 -22.62 -18.44 4.32
CA ILE A 200 -23.01 -19.03 3.04
C ILE A 200 -21.84 -19.86 2.51
N PRO A 201 -22.05 -21.15 2.19
CA PRO A 201 -20.99 -21.99 1.62
C PRO A 201 -20.46 -21.41 0.30
N ASN A 202 -19.16 -21.57 0.06
CA ASN A 202 -18.45 -21.10 -1.14
C ASN A 202 -18.43 -19.58 -1.34
N TYR A 203 -18.76 -18.79 -0.30
CA TYR A 203 -18.54 -17.35 -0.32
C TYR A 203 -17.17 -17.00 0.26
N VAL A 204 -16.57 -15.98 -0.31
CA VAL A 204 -15.26 -15.43 0.07
C VAL A 204 -15.43 -13.96 0.41
N LEU A 205 -14.55 -13.47 1.27
CA LEU A 205 -14.54 -12.07 1.69
C LEU A 205 -13.46 -11.33 0.91
N LEU A 206 -13.82 -10.17 0.35
CA LEU A 206 -12.88 -9.20 -0.18
C LEU A 206 -13.04 -7.90 0.61
N ILE A 207 -11.98 -7.49 1.28
CA ILE A 207 -11.91 -6.19 1.93
C ILE A 207 -11.29 -5.21 0.96
N TYR A 208 -11.91 -4.03 0.84
CA TYR A 208 -11.42 -2.89 0.10
C TYR A 208 -11.47 -1.64 0.98
N ILE A 209 -10.40 -0.86 0.95
CA ILE A 209 -10.24 0.38 1.69
C ILE A 209 -9.86 1.45 0.68
N ASN A 210 -10.52 2.59 0.77
CA ASN A 210 -10.09 3.83 0.15
C ASN A 210 -10.08 4.91 1.24
N HIS A 211 -8.90 5.24 1.73
CA HIS A 211 -8.71 6.19 2.82
C HIS A 211 -7.73 7.27 2.39
N LEU A 212 -8.23 8.49 2.22
CA LEU A 212 -7.42 9.64 1.78
C LEU A 212 -6.63 9.33 0.51
N GLU A 213 -7.30 8.73 -0.49
CA GLU A 213 -6.74 8.29 -1.78
C GLU A 213 -5.74 7.12 -1.70
N VAL A 214 -5.40 6.65 -0.50
CA VAL A 214 -4.64 5.41 -0.31
C VAL A 214 -5.60 4.23 -0.38
N LYS A 215 -5.40 3.39 -1.40
CA LYS A 215 -6.22 2.22 -1.66
C LYS A 215 -5.52 0.96 -1.16
N ALA A 216 -6.28 0.06 -0.54
CA ALA A 216 -5.79 -1.26 -0.12
C ALA A 216 -6.89 -2.30 -0.27
N ALA A 217 -6.50 -3.53 -0.60
CA ALA A 217 -7.42 -4.65 -0.65
C ALA A 217 -6.79 -5.91 -0.07
N LYS A 218 -7.64 -6.83 0.41
CA LYS A 218 -7.22 -8.17 0.81
C LYS A 218 -8.38 -9.14 0.76
N SER A 219 -8.13 -10.35 0.28
CA SER A 219 -9.11 -11.43 0.27
C SER A 219 -8.97 -12.35 1.50
N TYR A 220 -10.07 -13.00 1.87
CA TYR A 220 -10.08 -14.13 2.78
C TYR A 220 -10.94 -15.25 2.20
N PRO A 221 -10.38 -16.46 1.95
CA PRO A 221 -8.97 -16.83 2.16
C PRO A 221 -7.99 -16.00 1.30
N PRO A 222 -6.71 -15.90 1.69
CA PRO A 222 -5.72 -15.13 0.94
C PRO A 222 -5.37 -15.81 -0.40
N GLY A 223 -4.77 -15.04 -1.32
CA GLY A 223 -4.29 -15.54 -2.60
C GLY A 223 -5.38 -15.70 -3.68
N LEU A 224 -6.55 -15.08 -3.49
CA LEU A 224 -7.58 -15.05 -4.52
C LEU A 224 -7.29 -13.92 -5.53
N GLY A 225 -7.44 -14.24 -6.82
CA GLY A 225 -7.37 -13.27 -7.91
C GLY A 225 -8.67 -12.48 -8.03
N LEU A 226 -8.89 -11.57 -7.09
CA LEU A 226 -10.07 -10.71 -7.04
C LEU A 226 -9.61 -9.26 -6.96
N ARG A 227 -10.25 -8.39 -7.75
CA ARG A 227 -9.99 -6.95 -7.72
C ARG A 227 -11.28 -6.14 -7.76
N VAL A 228 -11.19 -4.91 -7.27
CA VAL A 228 -12.31 -3.97 -7.24
C VAL A 228 -12.08 -2.91 -8.31
N GLU A 229 -12.96 -2.86 -9.30
CA GLU A 229 -12.99 -1.80 -10.31
C GLU A 229 -14.27 -0.98 -10.12
N GLY A 230 -14.10 0.28 -9.69
CA GLY A 230 -15.23 1.12 -9.31
C GLY A 230 -16.01 0.52 -8.14
N ASN A 231 -17.27 0.15 -8.39
CA ASN A 231 -18.14 -0.51 -7.40
C ASN A 231 -18.37 -2.00 -7.69
N CYS A 232 -17.61 -2.59 -8.62
CA CYS A 232 -17.76 -3.98 -9.04
C CYS A 232 -16.55 -4.82 -8.64
N ILE A 233 -16.78 -6.10 -8.42
CA ILE A 233 -15.72 -7.09 -8.23
C ILE A 233 -15.57 -7.85 -9.53
N ILE A 234 -14.33 -8.02 -9.94
CA ILE A 234 -13.97 -8.78 -11.13
C ILE A 234 -12.86 -9.77 -10.80
N GLU A 235 -12.80 -10.82 -11.60
CA GLU A 235 -11.70 -11.79 -11.55
C GLU A 235 -10.41 -11.13 -12.06
N SER A 236 -9.30 -11.54 -11.46
CA SER A 236 -7.94 -11.16 -11.86
C SER A 236 -7.11 -12.42 -12.01
N ASP A 237 -6.28 -12.47 -13.04
CA ASP A 237 -5.33 -13.57 -13.23
C ASP A 237 -4.25 -13.61 -12.14
N TYR A 238 -4.11 -12.53 -11.37
CA TYR A 238 -3.08 -12.37 -10.35
C TYR A 238 -3.72 -12.15 -8.97
N PRO A 239 -3.19 -12.80 -7.92
CA PRO A 239 -3.63 -12.54 -6.55
C PRO A 239 -3.19 -11.13 -6.10
N ILE A 240 -3.92 -10.58 -5.13
CA ILE A 240 -3.52 -9.34 -4.46
C ILE A 240 -2.16 -9.54 -3.78
N ILE A 241 -1.20 -8.66 -4.07
CA ILE A 241 0.16 -8.73 -3.52
C ILE A 241 0.15 -8.32 -2.05
N ASP A 242 0.51 -9.23 -1.14
CA ASP A 242 0.60 -8.94 0.30
C ASP A 242 1.93 -8.24 0.65
N SER A 243 3.06 -8.78 0.18
CA SER A 243 4.36 -8.12 0.18
C SER A 243 5.34 -8.85 -0.74
N ILE A 244 6.33 -8.11 -1.24
CA ILE A 244 7.46 -8.67 -1.99
C ILE A 244 8.73 -8.17 -1.34
N THR A 245 9.66 -9.09 -1.08
CA THR A 245 11.05 -8.79 -0.71
C THR A 245 11.92 -9.49 -1.73
N TYR A 246 12.67 -8.72 -2.50
CA TYR A 246 13.36 -9.19 -3.70
C TYR A 246 14.80 -8.69 -3.66
N ALA A 247 15.72 -9.55 -3.24
CA ALA A 247 17.06 -9.13 -2.84
C ALA A 247 18.18 -10.04 -3.34
N THR A 248 19.37 -9.46 -3.52
CA THR A 248 20.63 -10.17 -3.80
C THR A 248 21.55 -10.12 -2.59
N GLY A 249 22.24 -11.23 -2.32
CA GLY A 249 23.27 -11.27 -1.28
C GLY A 249 22.74 -11.14 0.15
N VAL A 250 23.65 -11.00 1.11
CA VAL A 250 23.33 -10.76 2.51
C VAL A 250 23.42 -9.26 2.78
N TYR A 251 22.43 -8.72 3.48
CA TYR A 251 22.35 -7.31 3.84
C TYR A 251 23.59 -6.87 4.63
N SER A 252 24.30 -5.87 4.12
CA SER A 252 25.47 -5.26 4.78
C SER A 252 25.17 -3.80 5.09
N SER A 253 25.30 -3.41 6.36
CA SER A 253 24.94 -2.07 6.84
C SER A 253 26.03 -1.02 6.69
N ALA A 254 27.18 -1.35 6.10
CA ALA A 254 28.34 -0.46 6.10
C ALA A 254 28.16 0.76 5.16
N TYR A 255 27.56 0.56 3.98
CA TYR A 255 27.28 1.61 3.01
C TYR A 255 25.98 1.28 2.28
N ILE A 256 24.89 1.97 2.64
CA ILE A 256 23.58 1.75 2.04
C ILE A 256 23.06 3.07 1.46
N GLU A 257 22.69 3.02 0.19
CA GLU A 257 21.83 4.03 -0.43
C GLU A 257 20.39 3.51 -0.46
N THR A 258 19.44 4.36 -0.06
CA THR A 258 18.02 4.02 -0.06
C THR A 258 17.24 5.04 -0.86
N ALA A 259 16.34 4.54 -1.72
CA ALA A 259 15.34 5.33 -2.41
C ALA A 259 13.96 4.71 -2.18
N PHE A 260 12.90 5.53 -2.22
CA PHE A 260 11.53 5.03 -2.13
C PHE A 260 10.53 5.86 -2.94
N ARG A 261 9.44 5.23 -3.37
CA ARG A 261 8.30 5.85 -4.05
C ARG A 261 6.99 5.17 -3.66
N TYR A 262 5.90 5.92 -3.81
CA TYR A 262 4.55 5.35 -3.80
C TYR A 262 4.14 5.01 -5.22
N VAL A 263 3.53 3.84 -5.40
CA VAL A 263 3.15 3.32 -6.72
C VAL A 263 1.73 2.75 -6.65
N GLU A 264 1.08 2.65 -7.81
CA GLU A 264 -0.19 1.94 -7.97
C GLU A 264 0.06 0.60 -8.67
N ILE A 265 -0.46 -0.49 -8.10
CA ILE A 265 -0.41 -1.82 -8.71
C ILE A 265 -1.83 -2.39 -8.64
N ASP A 266 -2.44 -2.66 -9.79
CA ASP A 266 -3.83 -3.16 -9.92
C ASP A 266 -4.83 -2.36 -9.05
N GLY A 267 -4.71 -1.02 -9.07
CA GLY A 267 -5.60 -0.10 -8.35
C GLY A 267 -5.35 0.01 -6.84
N ILE A 268 -4.30 -0.63 -6.30
CA ILE A 268 -3.90 -0.58 -4.89
C ILE A 268 -2.61 0.23 -4.73
N THR A 269 -2.50 0.97 -3.62
CA THR A 269 -1.33 1.82 -3.34
C THR A 269 -0.26 1.04 -2.57
N TYR A 270 0.95 0.99 -3.12
CA TYR A 270 2.12 0.34 -2.53
C TYR A 270 3.23 1.35 -2.21
N TYR A 271 3.98 1.06 -1.17
CA TYR A 271 5.26 1.67 -0.85
C TYR A 271 6.37 0.77 -1.41
N VAL A 272 7.17 1.31 -2.33
CA VAL A 272 8.32 0.64 -2.90
C VAL A 272 9.59 1.26 -2.34
N ARG A 273 10.49 0.43 -1.83
CA ARG A 273 11.82 0.83 -1.35
C ARG A 273 12.89 0.02 -2.07
N LEU A 274 13.93 0.70 -2.53
CA LEU A 274 15.14 0.09 -3.04
C LEU A 274 16.29 0.47 -2.11
N ASP A 275 16.92 -0.54 -1.53
CA ASP A 275 18.19 -0.41 -0.79
C ASP A 275 19.31 -0.97 -1.67
N ILE A 276 20.44 -0.27 -1.79
CA ILE A 276 21.63 -0.70 -2.54
C ILE A 276 22.85 -0.63 -1.64
N TRP A 277 23.70 -1.65 -1.71
CA TRP A 277 24.97 -1.73 -0.99
C TRP A 277 26.05 -2.43 -1.82
N TRP A 278 27.32 -2.23 -1.47
CA TRP A 278 28.48 -2.79 -2.16
C TRP A 278 29.62 -3.10 -1.18
#